data_AF-A0A2M7TM80-F1
#
_entry.id   AF-A0A2M7TM80-F1
#
_cell.length_a   1.000
_cell.length_b   1.000
_cell.length_c   1.000
_cell.angle_alpha   90.00
_cell.angle_beta   90.00
_cell.angle_gamma   90.00
#
_symmetry.space_group_name_H-M   'P 1'
#
loop_
_entity.id
_entity.type
_entity.pdbx_description
1 polymer ?
#
loop_
_entity_poly.entity_id
_entity_poly.type
_entity_poly.pdbx_seq_one_letter_code
_entity_poly.pdbx_strand_id
1 'polypeptide(L)'
;MGAKLKGLHRFNLFMGSLHFLQALAVFFISDPTKGVVPITINYLSFDVATSKLLPTTQELFTVNLAWFVVGFFLLSSTAHFFIATIYRTTYEKDLQRGINKVRWFEYALSASTMMVAISLLSGIYDLSSLVVIFALNAVMNLLGLTMAKENQGKTQINWLTYIIGCIAGIVPWIIFGIYVYGSDTYGGGNIPTFVYWIY
;
A
#
# COMPACT_ATOMS: atom_id res chain seq x y z
N MET A 1 -27.18 -4.15 20.22
CA MET A 1 -25.93 -4.62 19.54
C MET A 1 -26.20 -5.61 18.40
N GLY A 2 -27.04 -6.64 18.60
CA GLY A 2 -27.22 -7.73 17.61
C GLY A 2 -27.70 -7.31 16.20
N ALA A 3 -28.63 -6.36 16.08
CA ALA A 3 -29.07 -5.87 14.76
C ALA A 3 -27.95 -5.15 13.98
N LYS A 4 -27.11 -4.36 14.68
CA LYS A 4 -25.95 -3.68 14.08
C LYS A 4 -24.90 -4.67 13.58
N LEU A 5 -24.60 -5.71 14.37
CA LEU A 5 -23.65 -6.76 13.97
C LEU A 5 -24.14 -7.56 12.76
N LYS A 6 -25.45 -7.89 12.70
CA LYS A 6 -26.06 -8.51 11.51
C LYS A 6 -25.95 -7.60 10.27
N GLY A 7 -26.13 -6.29 10.44
CA GLY A 7 -25.91 -5.30 9.38
C GLY A 7 -24.46 -5.29 8.89
N LEU A 8 -23.50 -5.23 9.80
CA LEU A 8 -22.06 -5.28 9.48
C LEU A 8 -21.66 -6.58 8.78
N HIS A 9 -22.25 -7.71 9.15
CA HIS A 9 -22.00 -8.97 8.46
C HIS A 9 -22.43 -8.91 7.00
N ARG A 10 -23.66 -8.45 6.71
CA ARG A 10 -24.13 -8.27 5.32
C ARG A 10 -23.28 -7.26 4.56
N PHE A 11 -22.89 -6.18 5.22
CA PHE A 11 -22.03 -5.17 4.63
C PHE A 11 -20.67 -5.74 4.23
N ASN A 12 -20.01 -6.52 5.10
CA ASN A 12 -18.73 -7.14 4.78
C ASN A 12 -18.84 -8.15 3.62
N LEU A 13 -19.90 -8.95 3.55
CA LEU A 13 -20.12 -9.84 2.41
C LEU A 13 -20.29 -9.06 1.09
N PHE A 14 -21.05 -7.98 1.13
CA PHE A 14 -21.27 -7.12 -0.03
C PHE A 14 -19.95 -6.45 -0.48
N MET A 15 -19.22 -5.83 0.45
CA MET A 15 -17.94 -5.18 0.14
C MET A 15 -16.88 -6.17 -0.37
N GLY A 16 -16.81 -7.37 0.23
CA GLY A 16 -15.94 -8.43 -0.24
C GLY A 16 -16.26 -8.83 -1.69
N SER A 17 -17.55 -9.00 -2.00
CA SER A 17 -18.00 -9.32 -3.35
C SER A 17 -17.71 -8.20 -4.34
N LEU A 18 -17.93 -6.94 -3.94
CA LEU A 18 -17.65 -5.78 -4.78
C LEU A 18 -16.16 -5.69 -5.15
N HIS A 19 -15.28 -5.81 -4.16
CA HIS A 19 -13.84 -5.82 -4.39
C HIS A 19 -13.39 -7.01 -5.25
N PHE A 20 -13.95 -8.19 -5.03
CA PHE A 20 -13.66 -9.35 -5.88
C PHE A 20 -14.05 -9.12 -7.34
N LEU A 21 -15.25 -8.56 -7.57
CA LEU A 21 -15.70 -8.22 -8.92
C LEU A 21 -14.84 -7.14 -9.57
N GLN A 22 -14.36 -6.15 -8.80
CA GLN A 22 -13.40 -5.16 -9.29
C GLN A 22 -12.06 -5.80 -9.67
N ALA A 23 -11.54 -6.73 -8.85
CA ALA A 23 -10.33 -7.48 -9.18
C ALA A 23 -10.49 -8.25 -10.50
N LEU A 24 -11.63 -8.95 -10.69
CA LEU A 24 -11.92 -9.65 -11.94
C LEU A 24 -12.05 -8.70 -13.12
N ALA A 25 -12.74 -7.57 -12.94
CA ALA A 25 -12.88 -6.57 -13.99
C ALA A 25 -11.51 -6.05 -14.45
N VAL A 26 -10.64 -5.66 -13.52
CA VAL A 26 -9.27 -5.22 -13.85
C VAL A 26 -8.49 -6.34 -14.52
N PHE A 27 -8.54 -7.57 -13.99
CA PHE A 27 -7.85 -8.72 -14.56
C PHE A 27 -8.24 -9.00 -16.01
N PHE A 28 -9.54 -8.97 -16.35
CA PHE A 28 -10.01 -9.26 -17.70
C PHE A 28 -9.93 -8.09 -18.67
N ILE A 29 -10.00 -6.84 -18.18
CA ILE A 29 -10.02 -5.64 -19.03
C ILE A 29 -8.60 -5.11 -19.27
N SER A 30 -7.68 -5.29 -18.32
CA SER A 30 -6.32 -4.78 -18.44
C SER A 30 -5.55 -5.45 -19.57
N ASP A 31 -4.77 -4.65 -20.30
CA ASP A 31 -3.90 -5.13 -21.35
C ASP A 31 -2.57 -5.63 -20.71
N PRO A 32 -2.22 -6.92 -20.85
CA PRO A 32 -1.03 -7.49 -20.23
C PRO A 32 0.28 -6.88 -20.74
N THR A 33 0.26 -6.21 -21.90
CA THR A 33 1.43 -5.59 -22.52
C THR A 33 1.60 -4.11 -22.14
N LYS A 34 0.56 -3.48 -21.59
CA LYS A 34 0.59 -2.06 -21.17
C LYS A 34 0.84 -1.95 -19.67
N GLY A 35 1.50 -0.86 -19.26
CA GLY A 35 1.83 -0.63 -17.85
C GLY A 35 2.90 -1.58 -17.33
N VAL A 36 3.72 -2.14 -18.22
CA VAL A 36 4.90 -2.93 -17.87
C VAL A 36 6.05 -1.97 -17.57
N VAL A 37 6.59 -2.04 -16.36
CA VAL A 37 7.66 -1.16 -15.88
C VAL A 37 8.82 -1.98 -15.32
N PRO A 38 10.06 -1.48 -15.40
CA PRO A 38 11.21 -2.19 -14.85
C PRO A 38 11.23 -2.09 -13.32
N ILE A 39 11.84 -3.08 -12.70
CA ILE A 39 12.36 -3.01 -11.33
C ILE A 39 13.88 -2.98 -11.44
N THR A 40 14.49 -1.98 -10.83
CA THR A 40 15.93 -1.73 -10.94
C THR A 40 16.64 -1.91 -9.61
N ILE A 41 17.95 -2.12 -9.66
CA ILE A 41 18.85 -2.02 -8.52
C ILE A 41 19.95 -1.01 -8.81
N ASN A 42 20.29 -0.21 -7.81
CA ASN A 42 21.43 0.69 -7.85
C ASN A 42 22.62 0.09 -7.09
N TYR A 43 23.80 0.12 -7.71
CA TYR A 43 25.04 -0.38 -7.14
C TYR A 43 26.24 0.42 -7.65
N LEU A 44 27.42 0.19 -7.06
CA LEU A 44 28.65 0.81 -7.52
C LEU A 44 29.38 -0.13 -8.48
N SER A 45 29.70 0.37 -9.68
CA SER A 45 30.55 -0.32 -10.65
C SER A 45 31.93 0.32 -10.68
N PHE A 46 32.98 -0.47 -10.82
CA PHE A 46 34.35 0.03 -10.92
C PHE A 46 34.68 0.41 -12.37
N ASP A 47 34.99 1.68 -12.58
CA ASP A 47 35.43 2.22 -13.86
C ASP A 47 36.97 2.19 -13.92
N VAL A 48 37.51 1.37 -14.81
CA VAL A 48 38.96 1.14 -14.94
C VAL A 48 39.68 2.38 -15.49
N ALA A 49 39.04 3.15 -16.36
CA ALA A 49 39.65 4.33 -16.99
C ALA A 49 39.87 5.46 -15.98
N THR A 50 38.95 5.62 -15.03
CA THR A 50 38.99 6.66 -14.00
C THR A 50 39.49 6.14 -12.65
N SER A 51 39.62 4.82 -12.48
CA SER A 51 39.95 4.14 -11.22
C SER A 51 39.01 4.54 -10.08
N LYS A 52 37.70 4.64 -10.36
CA LYS A 52 36.67 5.07 -9.40
C LYS A 52 35.47 4.13 -9.40
N LEU A 53 34.77 4.11 -8.27
CA LEU A 53 33.44 3.52 -8.17
C LEU A 53 32.40 4.54 -8.60
N LEU A 54 31.57 4.19 -9.59
CA LEU A 54 30.52 5.06 -10.13
C LEU A 54 29.14 4.43 -9.90
N PRO A 55 28.12 5.24 -9.57
CA PRO A 55 26.74 4.76 -9.49
C PRO A 55 26.31 4.15 -10.82
N THR A 56 25.75 2.95 -10.77
CA THR A 56 25.23 2.21 -11.92
C THR A 56 23.86 1.65 -11.56
N THR A 57 22.96 1.65 -12.54
CA THR A 57 21.61 1.09 -12.41
C THR A 57 21.48 -0.12 -13.34
N GLN A 58 20.94 -1.22 -12.83
CA GLN A 58 20.63 -2.41 -13.62
C GLN A 58 19.16 -2.78 -13.47
N GLU A 59 18.52 -3.13 -14.59
CA GLU A 59 17.20 -3.76 -14.59
C GLU A 59 17.31 -5.20 -14.10
N LEU A 60 16.50 -5.56 -13.12
CA LEU A 60 16.39 -6.93 -12.59
C LEU A 60 15.35 -7.74 -13.35
N PHE A 61 14.14 -7.18 -13.47
CA PHE A 61 12.98 -7.79 -14.12
C PHE A 61 11.92 -6.71 -14.36
N THR A 62 10.85 -7.07 -15.07
CA THR A 62 9.70 -6.19 -15.30
C THR A 62 8.46 -6.68 -14.55
N VAL A 63 7.57 -5.75 -14.23
CA VAL A 63 6.27 -6.02 -13.60
C VAL A 63 5.17 -5.26 -14.31
N ASN A 64 3.94 -5.79 -14.32
CA ASN A 64 2.78 -5.06 -14.84
C ASN A 64 1.99 -4.43 -13.68
N LEU A 65 1.78 -3.12 -13.75
CA LEU A 65 1.03 -2.31 -12.79
C LEU A 65 -0.37 -2.87 -12.47
N ALA A 66 -1.05 -3.45 -13.46
CA ALA A 66 -2.39 -4.02 -13.30
C ALA A 66 -2.42 -5.13 -12.23
N TRP A 67 -1.34 -5.90 -12.07
CA TRP A 67 -1.26 -6.95 -11.05
C TRP A 67 -1.25 -6.40 -9.62
N PHE A 68 -0.67 -5.22 -9.41
CA PHE A 68 -0.74 -4.56 -8.10
C PHE A 68 -2.15 -4.09 -7.81
N VAL A 69 -2.86 -3.59 -8.83
CA VAL A 69 -4.27 -3.17 -8.72
C VAL A 69 -5.19 -4.34 -8.38
N VAL A 70 -5.06 -5.44 -9.13
CA VAL A 70 -5.75 -6.70 -8.84
C VAL A 70 -5.41 -7.18 -7.42
N GLY A 71 -4.12 -7.13 -7.06
CA GLY A 71 -3.60 -7.57 -5.77
C GLY A 71 -4.28 -6.87 -4.58
N PHE A 72 -4.36 -5.54 -4.58
CA PHE A 72 -4.99 -4.84 -3.45
C PHE A 72 -6.49 -5.11 -3.36
N PHE A 73 -7.21 -5.22 -4.49
CA PHE A 73 -8.63 -5.58 -4.48
C PHE A 73 -8.86 -6.99 -3.93
N LEU A 74 -8.01 -7.96 -4.31
CA LEU A 74 -8.10 -9.32 -3.78
C LEU A 74 -7.76 -9.39 -2.29
N LEU A 75 -6.80 -8.61 -1.80
CA LEU A 75 -6.48 -8.50 -0.38
C LEU A 75 -7.69 -7.98 0.41
N SER A 76 -8.31 -6.88 -0.02
CA SER A 76 -9.51 -6.33 0.64
C SER A 76 -10.69 -7.29 0.58
N SER A 77 -10.95 -7.90 -0.58
CA SER A 77 -11.98 -8.94 -0.74
C SER A 77 -11.79 -10.10 0.24
N THR A 78 -10.57 -10.63 0.31
CA THR A 78 -10.22 -11.76 1.17
C THR A 78 -10.44 -11.41 2.64
N ALA A 79 -10.01 -10.22 3.08
CA ALA A 79 -10.20 -9.78 4.45
C ALA A 79 -11.68 -9.63 4.81
N HIS A 80 -12.49 -9.07 3.91
CA HIS A 80 -13.93 -8.93 4.09
C HIS A 80 -14.64 -10.29 4.21
N PHE A 81 -14.32 -11.24 3.33
CA PHE A 81 -14.88 -12.58 3.42
C PHE A 81 -14.39 -13.31 4.68
N PHE A 82 -13.13 -13.14 5.06
CA PHE A 82 -12.57 -13.73 6.26
C PHE A 82 -13.29 -13.26 7.54
N ILE A 83 -13.54 -11.95 7.70
CA ILE A 83 -14.29 -11.43 8.86
C ILE A 83 -15.79 -11.69 8.79
N ALA A 84 -16.35 -11.92 7.59
CA ALA A 84 -17.74 -12.32 7.45
C ALA A 84 -17.98 -13.81 7.73
N THR A 85 -16.97 -14.67 7.56
CA THR A 85 -17.11 -16.13 7.65
C THR A 85 -16.33 -16.71 8.82
N ILE A 86 -15.08 -17.11 8.60
CA ILE A 86 -14.24 -17.89 9.52
C ILE A 86 -13.94 -17.09 10.80
N TYR A 87 -13.63 -15.80 10.67
CA TYR A 87 -13.21 -14.96 11.80
C TYR A 87 -14.34 -14.16 12.44
N ARG A 88 -15.60 -14.40 12.03
CA ARG A 88 -16.74 -13.57 12.40
C ARG A 88 -16.94 -13.43 13.90
N THR A 89 -16.94 -14.54 14.64
CA THR A 89 -17.17 -14.51 16.09
C THR A 89 -16.11 -13.68 16.82
N THR A 90 -14.84 -13.80 16.42
CA THR A 90 -13.74 -13.05 17.02
C THR A 90 -13.79 -11.59 16.60
N TYR A 91 -14.09 -11.30 15.34
CA TYR A 91 -14.31 -9.96 14.82
C TYR A 91 -15.40 -9.22 15.60
N GLU A 92 -16.58 -9.82 15.78
CA GLU A 92 -17.69 -9.20 16.52
C GLU A 92 -17.33 -8.96 18.00
N LYS A 93 -16.55 -9.86 18.63
CA LYS A 93 -16.04 -9.68 20.00
C LYS A 93 -14.98 -8.58 20.11
N ASP A 94 -14.12 -8.42 19.10
CA ASP A 94 -13.12 -7.35 19.06
C ASP A 94 -13.80 -5.98 18.83
N LEU A 95 -14.83 -5.92 17.99
CA LEU A 95 -15.60 -4.69 17.75
C LEU A 95 -16.28 -4.15 19.00
N GLN A 96 -16.80 -5.03 19.87
CA GLN A 96 -17.38 -4.63 21.16
C GLN A 96 -16.34 -3.96 22.07
N ARG A 97 -15.05 -4.19 21.83
CA ARG A 97 -13.91 -3.57 22.51
C ARG A 97 -13.28 -2.44 21.69
N GLY A 98 -13.95 -1.99 20.63
CA GLY A 98 -13.48 -0.89 19.77
C GLY A 98 -12.29 -1.25 18.87
N ILE A 99 -11.96 -2.53 18.68
CA ILE A 99 -10.83 -2.97 17.85
C ILE A 99 -11.31 -3.69 16.60
N ASN A 100 -10.64 -3.42 15.49
CA ASN A 100 -10.71 -4.24 14.29
C ASN A 100 -9.29 -4.63 13.85
N LYS A 101 -8.80 -5.81 14.26
CA LYS A 101 -7.43 -6.25 13.95
C LYS A 101 -7.23 -6.50 12.46
N VAL A 102 -8.21 -7.15 11.83
CA VAL A 102 -8.10 -7.56 10.43
C VAL A 102 -7.99 -6.35 9.51
N ARG A 103 -8.69 -5.24 9.80
CA ARG A 103 -8.53 -3.98 9.08
C ARG A 103 -7.07 -3.54 9.00
N TRP A 104 -6.37 -3.51 10.13
CA TRP A 104 -5.00 -3.00 10.16
C TRP A 104 -4.01 -3.94 9.48
N PHE A 105 -4.20 -5.24 9.60
CA PHE A 105 -3.38 -6.21 8.86
C PHE A 105 -3.64 -6.16 7.36
N GLU A 106 -4.90 -6.03 6.96
CA GLU A 106 -5.25 -5.90 5.55
C GLU A 106 -4.70 -4.59 4.98
N TYR A 107 -4.92 -3.44 5.62
CA TYR A 107 -4.35 -2.17 5.16
C TYR A 107 -2.82 -2.18 5.12
N ALA A 108 -2.16 -2.82 6.08
CA ALA A 108 -0.70 -2.95 6.05
C ALA A 108 -0.18 -3.66 4.80
N LEU A 109 -0.99 -4.52 4.16
CA LEU A 109 -0.67 -5.17 2.90
C LEU A 109 -1.24 -4.40 1.70
N SER A 110 -2.56 -4.17 1.67
CA SER A 110 -3.28 -3.60 0.52
C SER A 110 -2.88 -2.16 0.25
N ALA A 111 -2.82 -1.30 1.27
CA ALA A 111 -2.38 0.08 1.10
C ALA A 111 -0.89 0.15 0.72
N SER A 112 -0.07 -0.80 1.19
CA SER A 112 1.36 -0.84 0.87
C SER A 112 1.60 -1.29 -0.57
N THR A 113 0.84 -2.29 -1.04
CA THR A 113 0.78 -2.68 -2.45
C THR A 113 0.32 -1.51 -3.34
N MET A 114 -0.70 -0.76 -2.89
CA MET A 114 -1.16 0.44 -3.58
C MET A 114 -0.07 1.51 -3.64
N MET A 115 0.62 1.78 -2.53
CA MET A 115 1.71 2.76 -2.51
C MET A 115 2.87 2.36 -3.43
N VAL A 116 3.17 1.07 -3.55
CA VAL A 116 4.14 0.57 -4.55
C VAL A 116 3.65 0.82 -5.98
N ALA A 117 2.39 0.53 -6.30
CA ALA A 117 1.83 0.80 -7.63
C ALA A 117 1.91 2.29 -8.01
N ILE A 118 1.58 3.16 -7.06
CA ILE A 118 1.70 4.62 -7.17
C ILE A 118 3.17 5.03 -7.40
N SER A 119 4.09 4.45 -6.65
CA SER A 119 5.53 4.72 -6.79
C SER A 119 6.04 4.36 -8.18
N LEU A 120 5.64 3.20 -8.70
CA LEU A 120 5.95 2.74 -10.05
C LEU A 120 5.38 3.68 -11.12
N LEU A 121 4.15 4.19 -10.96
CA LEU A 121 3.56 5.19 -11.86
C LEU A 121 4.35 6.51 -11.91
N SER A 122 5.18 6.76 -10.89
CA SER A 122 5.97 7.99 -10.72
C SER A 122 7.43 7.84 -11.14
N GLY A 123 7.82 6.67 -11.66
CA GLY A 123 9.22 6.39 -12.02
C GLY A 123 10.10 5.91 -10.87
N ILE A 124 9.54 5.61 -9.69
CA ILE A 124 10.29 5.01 -8.59
C ILE A 124 10.42 3.50 -8.84
N TYR A 125 11.46 3.11 -9.57
CA TYR A 125 11.70 1.71 -9.97
C TYR A 125 12.73 0.98 -9.12
N ASP A 126 13.48 1.71 -8.30
CA ASP A 126 14.52 1.14 -7.43
C ASP A 126 13.93 0.22 -6.36
N LEU A 127 14.37 -1.04 -6.35
CA LEU A 127 13.87 -2.07 -5.45
C LEU A 127 14.02 -1.68 -3.97
N SER A 128 15.14 -1.05 -3.59
CA SER A 128 15.37 -0.66 -2.19
C SER A 128 14.37 0.41 -1.73
N SER A 129 14.10 1.39 -2.59
CA SER A 129 13.11 2.44 -2.36
C SER A 129 11.70 1.86 -2.23
N LEU A 130 11.32 0.94 -3.12
CA LEU A 130 10.01 0.27 -3.09
C LEU A 130 9.82 -0.56 -1.80
N VAL A 131 10.85 -1.26 -1.34
CA VAL A 131 10.82 -2.01 -0.08
C VAL A 131 10.61 -1.08 1.12
N VAL A 132 11.33 0.05 1.17
CA VAL A 132 11.17 1.04 2.26
C VAL A 132 9.77 1.64 2.25
N ILE A 133 9.26 2.02 1.07
CA ILE A 133 7.91 2.57 0.90
C ILE A 133 6.86 1.57 1.39
N PHE A 134 6.96 0.31 0.96
CA PHE A 134 6.05 -0.75 1.40
C PHE A 134 6.11 -0.93 2.92
N ALA A 135 7.33 -1.03 3.49
CA ALA A 135 7.53 -1.25 4.90
C ALA A 135 6.99 -0.10 5.76
N LEU A 136 7.27 1.16 5.40
CA LEU A 136 6.79 2.33 6.15
C LEU A 136 5.27 2.45 6.12
N ASN A 137 4.65 2.18 4.97
CA ASN A 137 3.20 2.18 4.86
C ASN A 137 2.56 1.02 5.67
N ALA A 138 3.21 -0.15 5.70
CA ALA A 138 2.80 -1.25 6.57
C ALA A 138 2.92 -0.88 8.06
N VAL A 139 4.05 -0.29 8.47
CA VAL A 139 4.31 0.18 9.84
C VAL A 139 3.29 1.22 10.28
N MET A 140 2.96 2.20 9.43
CA MET A 140 1.90 3.19 9.70
C MET A 140 0.59 2.51 10.10
N ASN A 141 0.16 1.49 9.34
CA ASN A 141 -1.08 0.77 9.60
C ASN A 141 -1.01 -0.09 10.87
N LEU A 142 0.13 -0.77 11.10
CA LEU A 142 0.33 -1.55 12.32
C LEU A 142 0.39 -0.67 13.57
N LEU A 143 0.89 0.56 13.47
CA LEU A 143 0.83 1.54 14.56
C LEU A 143 -0.61 1.98 14.84
N GLY A 144 -1.50 2.01 13.84
CA GLY A 144 -2.93 2.16 14.05
C GLY A 144 -3.55 1.03 14.89
N LEU A 145 -3.12 -0.22 14.67
CA LEU A 145 -3.51 -1.34 15.53
C LEU A 145 -2.98 -1.17 16.95
N THR A 146 -1.71 -0.79 17.08
CA THR A 146 -1.08 -0.55 18.38
C THR A 146 -1.81 0.55 19.14
N MET A 147 -2.12 1.68 18.49
CA MET A 147 -2.92 2.77 19.04
C MET A 147 -4.26 2.28 19.59
N ALA A 148 -4.96 1.42 18.83
CA ALA A 148 -6.25 0.87 19.24
C ALA A 148 -6.12 -0.09 20.44
N LYS A 149 -5.02 -0.85 20.54
CA LYS A 149 -4.74 -1.77 21.66
C LYS A 149 -4.29 -1.03 22.92
N GLU A 150 -3.33 -0.12 22.80
CA GLU A 150 -2.72 0.60 23.92
C GLU A 150 -3.69 1.52 24.66
N ASN A 151 -4.73 2.00 23.97
CA ASN A 151 -5.72 2.92 24.54
C ASN A 151 -7.01 2.22 25.00
N GLN A 152 -7.07 0.89 24.98
CA GLN A 152 -8.22 0.19 25.54
C GLN A 152 -8.35 0.46 27.05
N GLY A 153 -9.53 0.92 27.46
CA GLY A 153 -9.86 1.13 28.88
C GLY A 153 -9.14 2.30 29.54
N LYS A 154 -8.36 3.10 28.81
CA LYS A 154 -7.71 4.31 29.35
C LYS A 154 -8.69 5.48 29.41
N THR A 155 -8.61 6.26 30.48
CA THR A 155 -9.36 7.52 30.65
C THR A 155 -8.76 8.68 29.87
N GLN A 156 -7.44 8.63 29.64
CA GLN A 156 -6.71 9.59 28.81
C GLN A 156 -5.99 8.85 27.67
N ILE A 157 -6.14 9.37 26.45
CA ILE A 157 -5.58 8.78 25.25
C ILE A 157 -4.09 9.11 25.14
N ASN A 158 -3.25 8.09 25.00
CA ASN A 158 -1.86 8.24 24.58
C ASN A 158 -1.79 8.30 23.05
N TRP A 159 -1.33 9.43 22.52
CA TRP A 159 -1.25 9.71 21.09
C TRP A 159 0.10 9.36 20.46
N LEU A 160 1.08 8.86 21.22
CA LEU A 160 2.43 8.62 20.75
C LEU A 160 2.47 7.72 19.50
N THR A 161 1.78 6.58 19.53
CA THR A 161 1.77 5.62 18.41
C THR A 161 1.04 6.16 17.18
N TYR A 162 0.02 7.00 17.37
CA TYR A 162 -0.61 7.73 16.28
C TYR A 162 0.38 8.71 15.61
N ILE A 163 1.10 9.52 16.40
CA ILE A 163 2.06 10.50 15.88
C ILE A 163 3.19 9.81 15.12
N ILE A 164 3.76 8.72 15.67
CA ILE A 164 4.78 7.92 14.96
C ILE A 164 4.20 7.32 13.68
N GLY A 165 2.93 6.89 13.71
CA GLY A 165 2.21 6.43 12.52
C GLY A 165 2.13 7.50 11.43
N CYS A 166 1.79 8.75 11.78
CA CYS A 166 1.79 9.87 10.85
C CYS A 166 3.17 10.14 10.25
N ILE A 167 4.23 10.07 11.06
CA ILE A 167 5.62 10.23 10.59
C ILE A 167 5.98 9.11 9.61
N ALA A 168 5.67 7.85 9.93
CA ALA A 168 5.91 6.74 9.01
C ALA A 168 5.09 6.88 7.71
N GLY A 169 3.84 7.35 7.83
CA GLY A 169 2.91 7.51 6.71
C GLY A 169 3.27 8.64 5.75
N ILE A 170 3.86 9.74 6.22
CA ILE A 170 4.18 10.89 5.36
C ILE A 170 5.44 10.67 4.53
N VAL A 171 6.37 9.83 4.98
CA VAL A 171 7.66 9.62 4.30
C VAL A 171 7.51 9.09 2.86
N PRO A 172 6.68 8.06 2.56
CA PRO A 172 6.42 7.65 1.18
C PRO A 172 5.94 8.78 0.26
N TRP A 173 5.10 9.70 0.76
CA TRP A 173 4.62 10.85 0.00
C TRP A 173 5.71 11.89 -0.24
N ILE A 174 6.62 12.09 0.73
CA ILE A 174 7.79 12.95 0.55
C ILE A 174 8.70 12.37 -0.55
N ILE A 175 8.97 11.07 -0.53
CA ILE A 175 9.77 10.40 -1.57
C ILE A 175 9.12 10.61 -2.95
N PHE A 176 7.80 10.41 -3.04
CA PHE A 176 7.06 10.69 -4.25
C PHE A 176 7.22 12.14 -4.72
N GLY A 177 7.05 13.12 -3.83
CA GLY A 177 7.20 14.54 -4.16
C GLY A 177 8.58 14.89 -4.71
N ILE A 178 9.64 14.24 -4.19
CA ILE A 178 11.00 14.39 -4.72
C ILE A 178 11.11 13.87 -6.16
N TYR A 179 10.49 12.74 -6.48
CA TYR A 179 10.49 12.18 -7.83
C TYR A 179 9.67 13.00 -8.82
N VAL A 180 8.52 13.53 -8.41
CA VAL A 180 7.74 14.46 -9.23
C VAL A 180 8.53 15.71 -9.52
N TYR A 181 9.13 16.32 -8.50
CA TYR A 181 9.97 17.50 -8.66
C TYR A 181 11.16 17.21 -9.59
N GLY A 182 11.83 16.07 -9.42
CA GLY A 182 12.94 15.66 -10.27
C GLY A 182 12.52 15.45 -11.73
N SER A 183 11.37 14.83 -11.95
CA SER A 183 10.83 14.61 -13.30
C SER A 183 10.42 15.92 -13.99
N ASP A 184 9.80 16.84 -13.24
CA ASP A 184 9.43 18.18 -13.75
C ASP A 184 10.67 19.02 -14.07
N THR A 185 11.67 19.01 -13.18
CA THR A 185 12.87 19.86 -13.30
C THR A 185 13.86 19.33 -14.34
N TYR A 186 14.07 18.01 -14.40
CA TYR A 186 15.14 17.38 -15.18
C TYR A 186 14.65 16.44 -16.29
N GLY A 187 13.39 16.02 -16.29
CA GLY A 187 12.87 14.99 -17.18
C GLY A 187 12.60 15.46 -18.62
N GLY A 188 12.60 16.78 -18.87
CA GLY A 188 12.44 17.35 -20.21
C GLY A 188 11.06 17.10 -20.87
N GLY A 189 10.09 16.54 -20.12
CA GLY A 189 8.74 16.24 -20.57
C GLY A 189 7.72 16.31 -19.43
N ASN A 190 6.45 16.46 -19.77
CA ASN A 190 5.38 16.60 -18.77
C ASN A 190 5.00 15.24 -18.17
N ILE A 191 4.86 15.18 -16.84
CA ILE A 191 4.23 14.05 -16.15
C ILE A 191 2.77 13.96 -16.61
N PRO A 192 2.26 12.75 -16.97
CA PRO A 192 0.87 12.61 -17.38
C PRO A 192 -0.10 13.14 -16.32
N THR A 193 -1.12 13.91 -16.73
CA THR A 193 -2.02 14.61 -15.79
C THR A 193 -2.77 13.68 -14.84
N PHE A 194 -3.13 12.47 -15.29
CA PHE A 194 -3.79 11.47 -14.44
C PHE A 194 -2.93 11.02 -13.25
N VAL A 195 -1.60 11.14 -13.35
CA VAL A 195 -0.68 10.86 -12.24
C VAL A 195 -1.06 11.82 -11.13
N TYR A 196 -1.02 13.13 -11.32
CA TYR A 196 -1.41 14.13 -10.30
C TYR A 196 -2.79 13.92 -9.67
N TRP A 197 -3.78 13.38 -10.40
CA TRP A 197 -5.13 13.12 -9.86
C TRP A 197 -5.21 11.86 -8.98
N ILE A 198 -4.27 10.94 -9.12
CA ILE A 198 -4.15 9.76 -8.25
C ILE A 198 -3.54 10.14 -6.89
N TYR A 199 -2.81 11.26 -6.81
CA TYR A 199 -2.21 11.81 -5.58
C TYR A 199 -3.15 12.83 -4.91
#